data_AF-A0A952IGR0-F1
#
_entry.id   AF-A0A952IGR0-F1
#
_cell.length_a   1.000
_cell.length_b   1.000
_cell.length_c   1.000
_cell.angle_alpha   90.00
_cell.angle_beta   90.00
_cell.angle_gamma   90.00
#
_symmetry.space_group_name_H-M   'P 1'
#
loop_
_entity.id
_entity.type
_entity.pdbx_description
1 polymer ?
#
loop_
_entity_poly.entity_id
_entity_poly.type
_entity_poly.pdbx_seq_one_letter_code
_entity_poly.pdbx_strand_id
1 'polypeptide(L)'
;MKIQISQQFVTTCCFTFLFFNTATAADCPNDPITTLDFRRCNEAEYQQVDITLNHTYQDLKSKLDKEGIQKLVTAEKSWIAFRDTHCAFESDTYRGGTLAPVIYGSCLITLTRSRTKELQAILDTYYSQHEPEATTEPDTTESQ
;
A
#
# COMPACT_ATOMS: atom_id res chain seq x y z
N MET A 1 9.43 7.93 1.94
CA MET A 1 9.20 9.29 2.46
C MET A 1 9.77 10.30 1.47
N LYS A 2 8.94 10.79 0.56
CA LYS A 2 9.18 12.02 -0.21
C LYS A 2 7.94 12.90 -0.02
N ILE A 3 8.20 14.14 0.37
CA ILE A 3 7.28 15.17 0.85
C ILE A 3 6.96 16.13 -0.31
N GLN A 4 5.65 16.43 -0.47
CA GLN A 4 4.97 17.68 -0.91
C GLN A 4 5.57 18.45 -2.11
N ILE A 5 4.89 18.63 -3.25
CA ILE A 5 3.71 19.51 -3.51
C ILE A 5 3.87 20.91 -2.94
N SER A 6 4.49 21.79 -3.73
CA SER A 6 4.25 23.24 -3.74
C SER A 6 4.96 23.80 -4.96
N GLN A 7 4.20 24.36 -5.91
CA GLN A 7 4.44 25.67 -6.54
C GLN A 7 3.21 26.00 -7.38
N GLN A 8 2.29 26.75 -6.80
CA GLN A 8 1.30 27.55 -7.51
C GLN A 8 1.65 28.99 -7.17
N PHE A 9 2.19 29.76 -8.10
CA PHE A 9 1.95 31.20 -8.21
C PHE A 9 2.43 31.72 -9.58
N VAL A 10 1.56 32.57 -10.16
CA VAL A 10 1.77 33.58 -11.21
C VAL A 10 1.56 33.17 -12.68
N THR A 11 0.28 33.27 -13.07
CA THR A 11 -0.26 34.15 -14.14
C THR A 11 0.63 34.51 -15.35
N THR A 12 0.28 34.01 -16.54
CA THR A 12 -0.13 34.80 -17.75
C THR A 12 0.29 34.15 -19.08
N CYS A 13 -0.72 33.97 -19.95
CA CYS A 13 -0.72 33.84 -21.42
C CYS A 13 0.44 33.13 -22.11
N CYS A 14 0.31 31.83 -22.34
CA CYS A 14 0.50 31.25 -23.67
C CYS A 14 -0.09 29.84 -23.73
N PHE A 15 -0.74 29.54 -24.86
CA PHE A 15 -1.28 28.25 -25.25
C PHE A 15 -0.26 27.11 -25.03
N THR A 16 -0.37 26.38 -23.93
CA THR A 16 -0.05 24.94 -23.89
C THR A 16 -1.05 24.27 -22.98
N PHE A 17 -2.05 23.62 -23.59
CA PHE A 17 -2.86 22.60 -22.95
C PHE A 17 -1.88 21.50 -22.49
N LEU A 18 -1.39 21.58 -21.25
CA LEU A 18 -0.83 20.42 -20.59
C LEU A 18 -2.02 19.52 -20.34
N PHE A 19 -2.23 18.56 -21.25
CA PHE A 19 -3.09 17.42 -21.01
C PHE A 19 -2.62 16.79 -19.70
N PHE A 20 -3.39 17.05 -18.63
CA PHE A 20 -3.36 16.20 -17.46
C PHE A 20 -3.81 14.83 -17.94
N ASN A 21 -2.84 13.97 -18.30
CA ASN A 21 -3.10 12.56 -18.48
C ASN A 21 -3.38 12.02 -17.09
N THR A 22 -4.64 12.05 -16.67
CA THR A 22 -5.09 11.25 -15.54
C THR A 22 -5.07 9.81 -16.03
N ALA A 23 -3.97 9.10 -15.80
CA ALA A 23 -3.96 7.65 -15.92
C ALA A 23 -4.90 7.12 -14.84
N THR A 24 -6.14 6.84 -15.22
CA THR A 24 -7.13 6.26 -14.31
C THR A 24 -6.89 4.75 -14.25
N ALA A 25 -7.03 4.16 -13.05
CA ALA A 25 -6.92 2.71 -12.82
C ALA A 25 -8.06 1.88 -13.47
N ALA A 26 -8.75 2.43 -14.49
CA ALA A 26 -10.03 1.93 -15.01
C ALA A 26 -9.89 1.13 -16.32
N ASP A 27 -8.72 0.57 -16.61
CA ASP A 27 -8.44 -0.09 -17.90
C ASP A 27 -8.52 -1.63 -17.86
N CYS A 28 -8.97 -2.24 -16.76
CA CYS A 28 -9.18 -3.68 -16.67
C CYS A 28 -10.55 -4.07 -17.28
N PRO A 29 -10.61 -4.85 -18.37
CA PRO A 29 -11.88 -5.33 -18.89
C PRO A 29 -12.54 -6.34 -17.94
N ASN A 30 -13.88 -6.42 -17.99
CA ASN A 30 -14.65 -7.36 -17.16
C ASN A 30 -14.32 -8.84 -17.42
N ASP A 31 -13.89 -9.17 -18.65
CA ASP A 31 -13.48 -10.52 -19.06
C ASP A 31 -12.11 -10.44 -19.77
N PRO A 32 -11.00 -10.42 -19.01
CA PRO A 32 -9.66 -10.32 -19.57
C PRO A 32 -9.26 -11.63 -20.26
N ILE A 33 -8.98 -11.57 -21.56
CA ILE A 33 -8.62 -12.75 -22.37
C ILE A 33 -7.21 -12.67 -22.94
N THR A 34 -6.63 -11.47 -23.09
CA THR A 34 -5.28 -11.29 -23.63
C THR A 34 -4.26 -11.02 -22.53
N THR A 35 -2.98 -11.30 -22.81
CA THR A 35 -1.87 -10.93 -21.92
C THR A 35 -1.78 -9.41 -21.71
N LEU A 36 -2.23 -8.60 -22.67
CA LEU A 36 -2.33 -7.15 -22.49
C LEU A 36 -3.40 -6.79 -21.46
N ASP A 37 -4.57 -7.44 -21.51
CA ASP A 37 -5.65 -7.23 -20.54
C ASP A 37 -5.20 -7.62 -19.13
N PHE A 38 -4.60 -8.81 -18.97
CA PHE A 38 -4.09 -9.25 -17.68
C PHE A 38 -3.05 -8.29 -17.10
N ARG A 39 -2.16 -7.73 -17.93
CA ARG A 39 -1.19 -6.72 -17.47
C ARG A 39 -1.88 -5.44 -16.99
N ARG A 40 -2.91 -4.97 -17.69
CA ARG A 40 -3.70 -3.79 -17.29
C ARG A 40 -4.45 -4.03 -15.98
N CYS A 41 -5.07 -5.20 -15.84
CA CYS A 41 -5.73 -5.62 -14.61
C CYS A 41 -4.76 -5.68 -13.44
N ASN A 42 -3.58 -6.30 -13.63
CA ASN A 42 -2.56 -6.36 -12.59
C ASN A 42 -2.06 -4.97 -12.18
N GLU A 43 -1.87 -4.05 -13.12
CA GLU A 43 -1.46 -2.67 -12.80
C GLU A 43 -2.52 -1.96 -11.95
N ALA A 44 -3.79 -2.00 -12.38
CA ALA A 44 -4.89 -1.38 -11.64
C ALA A 44 -5.05 -1.98 -10.22
N GLU A 45 -4.98 -3.31 -10.12
CA GLU A 45 -5.09 -4.01 -8.85
C GLU A 45 -3.88 -3.74 -7.94
N TYR A 46 -2.67 -3.70 -8.50
CA TYR A 46 -1.45 -3.37 -7.77
C TYR A 46 -1.54 -1.98 -7.14
N GLN A 47 -2.00 -0.98 -7.89
CA GLN A 47 -2.24 0.37 -7.37
C GLN A 47 -3.21 0.36 -6.20
N GLN A 48 -4.30 -0.40 -6.30
CA GLN A 48 -5.29 -0.49 -5.23
C GLN A 48 -4.73 -1.15 -3.96
N VAL A 49 -3.97 -2.24 -4.08
CA VAL A 49 -3.38 -2.90 -2.91
C VAL A 49 -2.22 -2.10 -2.32
N ASP A 50 -1.48 -1.34 -3.12
CA ASP A 50 -0.43 -0.44 -2.65
C ASP A 50 -1.01 0.74 -1.85
N ILE A 51 -2.15 1.31 -2.29
CA ILE A 51 -2.89 2.31 -1.51
C ILE A 51 -3.26 1.74 -0.13
N THR A 52 -3.83 0.53 -0.10
CA THR A 52 -4.22 -0.12 1.15
C THR A 52 -3.01 -0.38 2.05
N LEU A 53 -1.91 -0.90 1.51
CA LEU A 53 -0.66 -1.08 2.26
C LEU A 53 -0.17 0.23 2.87
N ASN A 54 -0.14 1.31 2.08
CA ASN A 54 0.33 2.61 2.54
C ASN A 54 -0.56 3.19 3.65
N HIS A 55 -1.89 3.03 3.57
CA HIS A 55 -2.79 3.42 4.65
C HIS A 55 -2.49 2.66 5.94
N THR A 56 -2.46 1.32 5.90
CA THR A 56 -2.12 0.49 7.08
C THR A 56 -0.74 0.83 7.66
N TYR A 57 0.24 1.10 6.79
CA TYR A 57 1.56 1.57 7.22
C TYR A 57 1.50 2.91 7.97
N GLN A 58 0.74 3.90 7.48
CA GLN A 58 0.60 5.18 8.18
C GLN A 58 -0.13 5.01 9.51
N ASP A 59 -1.19 4.19 9.55
CA ASP A 59 -1.95 3.91 10.77
C ASP A 59 -1.05 3.27 11.82
N LEU A 60 -0.30 2.23 11.47
CA LEU A 60 0.67 1.61 12.36
C LEU A 60 1.73 2.62 12.81
N LYS A 61 2.34 3.34 11.87
CA LYS A 61 3.37 4.35 12.17
C LYS A 61 2.88 5.41 13.17
N SER A 62 1.60 5.77 13.14
CA SER A 62 1.00 6.75 14.07
C SER A 62 0.96 6.28 15.53
N LYS A 63 1.07 4.97 15.77
CA LYS A 63 1.07 4.36 17.12
C LYS A 63 2.47 4.21 17.71
N LEU A 64 3.51 4.44 16.92
CA LEU A 64 4.90 4.15 17.29
C LEU A 64 5.61 5.40 17.81
N ASP A 65 6.54 5.19 18.74
CA ASP A 65 7.52 6.20 19.12
C ASP A 65 8.62 6.36 18.04
N LYS A 66 9.57 7.26 18.28
CA LYS A 66 10.64 7.55 17.30
C LYS A 66 11.47 6.31 16.94
N GLU A 67 11.77 5.46 17.91
CA GLU A 67 12.56 4.26 17.68
C GLU A 67 11.77 3.22 16.88
N GLY A 68 10.51 2.99 17.26
CA GLY A 68 9.58 2.11 16.54
C GLY A 68 9.38 2.54 15.09
N ILE A 69 9.20 3.83 14.82
CA ILE A 69 9.11 4.37 13.46
C ILE A 69 10.37 4.04 12.65
N GLN A 70 11.57 4.20 13.23
CA GLN A 70 12.83 3.91 12.53
C GLN A 70 12.96 2.41 12.20
N LYS A 71 12.53 1.53 13.11
CA LYS A 71 12.49 0.08 12.89
C LYS A 71 11.50 -0.28 11.78
N LEU A 72 10.28 0.26 11.83
CA LEU A 72 9.25 0.05 10.81
C LEU A 72 9.74 0.50 9.42
N VAL A 73 10.31 1.72 9.30
CA VAL A 73 10.86 2.23 8.03
C VAL A 73 11.95 1.32 7.47
N THR A 74 12.81 0.78 8.33
CA THR A 74 13.87 -0.14 7.92
C THR A 74 13.29 -1.46 7.44
N ALA A 75 12.31 -2.01 8.16
CA ALA A 75 11.62 -3.23 7.77
C ALA A 75 10.91 -3.09 6.42
N GLU A 76 10.15 -2.01 6.19
CA GLU A 76 9.46 -1.80 4.91
C GLU A 76 10.42 -1.66 3.73
N LYS A 77 11.55 -0.96 3.90
CA LYS A 77 12.57 -0.85 2.85
C LYS A 77 13.16 -2.20 2.47
N SER A 78 13.48 -3.02 3.47
CA SER A 78 13.99 -4.37 3.25
C SER A 78 12.93 -5.27 2.59
N TRP A 79 11.67 -5.15 3.02
CA TRP A 79 10.57 -5.89 2.41
C TRP A 79 10.35 -5.49 0.95
N ILE A 80 10.41 -4.20 0.59
CA ILE A 80 10.32 -3.75 -0.82
C ILE A 80 11.44 -4.38 -1.66
N ALA A 81 12.68 -4.37 -1.17
CA ALA A 81 13.81 -4.98 -1.87
C ALA A 81 13.61 -6.49 -2.06
N PHE A 82 13.11 -7.19 -1.02
CA PHE A 82 12.74 -8.59 -1.11
C PHE A 82 11.63 -8.81 -2.15
N ARG A 83 10.52 -8.05 -2.09
CA ARG A 83 9.38 -8.17 -2.99
C ARG A 83 9.82 -8.06 -4.44
N ASP A 84 10.57 -7.00 -4.76
CA ASP A 84 10.96 -6.72 -6.14
C ASP A 84 11.91 -7.80 -6.68
N THR A 85 12.89 -8.25 -5.87
CA THR A 85 13.81 -9.31 -6.27
C THR A 85 13.15 -10.68 -6.34
N HIS A 86 12.22 -10.98 -5.44
CA HIS A 86 11.44 -12.21 -5.45
C HIS A 86 10.53 -12.28 -6.67
N CYS A 87 9.76 -11.22 -6.95
CA CYS A 87 8.88 -11.20 -8.12
C CYS A 87 9.64 -11.25 -9.43
N ALA A 88 10.82 -10.61 -9.50
CA ALA A 88 11.71 -10.75 -10.65
C ALA A 88 12.12 -12.22 -10.85
N PHE A 89 12.56 -12.90 -9.79
CA PHE A 89 12.93 -14.31 -9.82
C PHE A 89 11.76 -15.24 -10.19
N GLU A 90 10.57 -15.04 -9.62
CA GLU A 90 9.38 -15.86 -9.90
C GLU A 90 9.00 -15.76 -11.39
N SER A 91 8.94 -14.54 -11.92
CA SER A 91 8.59 -14.28 -13.32
C SER A 91 9.62 -14.82 -14.33
N ASP A 92 10.84 -15.10 -13.87
CA ASP A 92 11.97 -15.49 -14.71
C ASP A 92 11.76 -16.84 -15.40
N THR A 93 10.95 -17.71 -14.81
CA THR A 93 10.53 -18.98 -15.41
C THR A 93 9.85 -18.82 -16.77
N TYR A 94 9.34 -17.61 -17.08
CA TYR A 94 8.68 -17.25 -18.33
C TYR A 94 9.51 -16.29 -19.20
N ARG A 95 10.83 -16.22 -18.98
CA ARG A 95 11.75 -15.29 -19.66
C ARG A 95 11.53 -15.22 -21.16
N GLY A 96 11.40 -14.00 -21.68
CA GLY A 96 11.21 -13.72 -23.12
C GLY A 96 9.79 -13.91 -23.62
N GLY A 97 8.88 -14.47 -22.80
CA GLY A 97 7.47 -14.59 -23.12
C GLY A 97 6.64 -13.39 -22.64
N THR A 98 5.47 -13.21 -23.26
CA THR A 98 4.49 -12.18 -22.88
C THR A 98 3.83 -12.43 -21.52
N LEU A 99 3.99 -13.65 -20.98
CA LEU A 99 3.44 -14.04 -19.68
C LEU A 99 4.32 -13.56 -18.50
N ALA A 100 5.64 -13.41 -18.67
CA ALA A 100 6.53 -12.94 -17.60
C ALA A 100 6.05 -11.65 -16.89
N PRO A 101 5.67 -10.57 -17.59
CA PRO A 101 5.16 -9.36 -16.92
C PRO A 101 3.80 -9.57 -16.22
N VAL A 102 2.97 -10.52 -16.66
CA VAL A 102 1.74 -10.88 -15.95
C VAL A 102 2.09 -11.52 -14.61
N ILE A 103 2.98 -12.52 -14.62
CA ILE A 103 3.42 -13.22 -13.40
C ILE A 103 4.08 -12.25 -12.41
N TYR A 104 4.94 -11.35 -12.90
CA TYR A 104 5.54 -10.30 -12.08
C TYR A 104 4.49 -9.43 -11.36
N GLY A 105 3.49 -8.93 -12.10
CA GLY A 105 2.42 -8.12 -11.51
C GLY A 105 1.58 -8.89 -10.50
N SER A 106 1.23 -10.14 -10.78
CA SER A 106 0.47 -11.00 -9.86
C SER A 106 1.25 -11.30 -8.57
N CYS A 107 2.58 -11.48 -8.66
CA CYS A 107 3.45 -11.61 -7.50
C CYS A 107 3.45 -10.32 -6.65
N LEU A 108 3.60 -9.15 -7.28
CA LEU A 108 3.58 -7.86 -6.58
C LEU A 108 2.29 -7.68 -5.78
N ILE A 109 1.14 -7.99 -6.37
CA ILE A 109 -0.17 -7.93 -5.72
C ILE A 109 -0.21 -8.86 -4.51
N THR A 110 0.18 -10.11 -4.70
CA THR A 110 0.13 -11.15 -3.67
C THR A 110 0.98 -10.79 -2.46
N LEU A 111 2.24 -10.40 -2.68
CA LEU A 111 3.14 -10.02 -1.61
C LEU A 111 2.69 -8.74 -0.91
N THR A 112 2.16 -7.76 -1.66
CA THR A 112 1.65 -6.51 -1.08
C THR A 112 0.45 -6.77 -0.17
N ARG A 113 -0.50 -7.63 -0.58
CA ARG A 113 -1.61 -8.07 0.28
C ARG A 113 -1.15 -8.79 1.53
N SER A 114 -0.15 -9.67 1.41
CA SER A 114 0.42 -10.36 2.58
C SER A 114 1.01 -9.35 3.56
N ARG A 115 1.78 -8.39 3.04
CA ARG A 115 2.39 -7.36 3.88
C ARG A 115 1.36 -6.49 4.59
N THR A 116 0.29 -6.09 3.89
CA THR A 116 -0.82 -5.37 4.52
C THR A 116 -1.38 -6.14 5.71
N LYS A 117 -1.60 -7.46 5.57
CA LYS A 117 -2.09 -8.31 6.67
C LYS A 117 -1.10 -8.39 7.84
N GLU A 118 0.19 -8.52 7.54
CA GLU A 118 1.24 -8.51 8.57
C GLU A 118 1.25 -7.19 9.37
N LEU A 119 1.20 -6.05 8.68
CA LEU A 119 1.16 -4.74 9.33
C LEU A 119 -0.14 -4.52 10.12
N GLN A 120 -1.27 -4.99 9.59
CA GLN A 120 -2.55 -4.92 10.29
C GLN A 120 -2.52 -5.74 11.58
N ALA A 121 -1.98 -6.96 11.56
CA ALA A 121 -1.88 -7.80 12.76
C ALA A 121 -1.01 -7.14 13.85
N ILE A 122 0.06 -6.45 13.44
CA ILE A 122 0.89 -5.66 14.37
C ILE A 122 0.08 -4.50 14.94
N LEU A 123 -0.64 -3.75 14.11
CA LEU A 123 -1.51 -2.64 14.53
C LEU A 123 -2.60 -3.10 15.51
N ASP A 124 -3.24 -4.23 15.25
CA ASP A 124 -4.26 -4.82 16.12
C ASP A 124 -3.66 -5.18 17.49
N THR A 125 -2.44 -5.72 17.51
CA THR A 125 -1.70 -6.00 18.75
C THR A 125 -1.43 -4.72 19.55
N TYR A 126 -1.10 -3.61 18.89
CA TYR A 126 -0.95 -2.31 19.56
C TYR A 126 -2.24 -1.87 20.24
N TYR A 127 -3.40 -2.05 19.60
CA TYR A 127 -4.70 -1.74 20.19
C TYR A 127 -5.01 -2.63 21.39
N SER A 128 -4.75 -3.94 21.32
CA SER A 128 -4.99 -4.84 22.46
C SER A 128 -4.11 -4.55 23.68
N GLN A 129 -2.91 -4.02 23.48
CA GLN A 129 -2.00 -3.67 24.57
C GLN A 129 -2.29 -2.30 25.21
N HIS A 130 -3.04 -1.44 24.53
CA HIS A 130 -3.29 -0.05 24.94
C HIS A 130 -4.79 0.30 24.91
N GLU A 131 -5.67 -0.70 25.03
CA GLU A 131 -7.09 -0.48 25.25
C GLU A 131 -7.24 0.38 26.51
N PRO A 132 -7.95 1.52 26.45
CA PRO A 132 -8.19 2.31 27.65
C PRO A 132 -8.95 1.41 28.62
N GLU A 133 -8.32 1.11 29.77
CA GLU A 133 -8.95 0.42 30.88
C GLU A 133 -10.32 1.05 31.08
N ALA A 134 -11.38 0.25 30.86
CA ALA A 134 -12.75 0.70 31.02
C ALA A 134 -12.81 1.35 32.40
N THR A 135 -13.05 2.66 32.43
CA THR A 135 -13.23 3.40 33.67
C THR A 135 -14.27 2.63 34.47
N THR A 136 -13.83 1.93 35.51
CA THR A 136 -14.73 1.25 36.44
C THR A 136 -15.64 2.35 36.95
N GLU A 137 -16.87 2.34 36.46
CA GLU A 137 -17.95 3.17 36.99
C GLU A 137 -17.96 2.94 38.50
N PRO A 138 -17.81 3.98 39.33
CA PRO A 138 -17.82 3.80 40.76
C PRO A 138 -19.14 3.13 41.14
N ASP A 139 -19.04 1.98 41.81
CA ASP A 139 -20.17 1.28 42.40
C ASP A 139 -20.88 2.22 43.38
N THR A 140 -21.99 2.83 42.94
CA THR A 140 -22.85 3.68 43.77
C THR A 140 -23.88 2.87 44.55
N THR A 141 -23.59 1.61 44.91
CA THR A 141 -24.53 0.74 45.63
C THR A 141 -24.05 0.39 47.04
N GLU A 142 -23.64 1.39 47.82
CA GLU A 142 -23.64 1.27 49.28
C GLU A 142 -24.02 2.59 49.96
N SER A 143 -25.32 2.88 50.01
CA SER A 143 -25.97 3.47 51.20
C SER A 143 -27.50 3.51 51.01
N GLN A 144 -28.20 2.64 51.74
CA GLN A 144 -29.44 2.84 52.51
C GLN A 144 -30.27 1.56 52.59
#